data_AF-A0A7S9LBH3-F1
#
_entry.id   AF-A0A7S9LBH3-F1
#
_cell.length_a   1.000
_cell.length_b   1.000
_cell.length_c   1.000
_cell.angle_alpha   90.00
_cell.angle_beta   90.00
_cell.angle_gamma   90.00
#
_symmetry.space_group_name_H-M   'P 1'
#
loop_
_entity.id
_entity.type
_entity.pdbx_description
1 polymer ?
#
loop_
_entity_poly.entity_id
_entity_poly.type
_entity_poly.pdbx_seq_one_letter_code
_entity_poly.pdbx_strand_id
1 'polypeptide(L)' 'MTIEAETLAQLAQALKAQGARLIADLTFIRAPYRCGKRWVCNVVRRKTARKPALLQ' A
#
# COMPACT_ATOMS: atom_id res chain seq x y z
N MET A 1 13.71 12.43 10.42
CA MET A 1 12.36 12.86 10.04
C MET A 1 11.36 11.91 10.67
N THR A 2 10.30 12.43 11.28
CA THR A 2 9.25 11.63 11.94
C THR A 2 7.92 11.87 11.21
N ILE A 3 7.18 10.81 10.88
CA ILE A 3 5.84 10.89 10.28
C ILE A 3 4.86 10.36 11.31
N GLU A 4 3.96 11.22 11.77
CA GLU A 4 2.84 10.83 12.61
C GLU A 4 1.67 10.43 11.71
N ALA A 5 1.17 9.21 11.89
CA ALA A 5 0.05 8.69 11.12
C ALA A 5 -0.70 7.66 11.98
N GLU A 6 -2.03 7.80 12.02
CA GLU A 6 -2.91 6.88 12.77
C GLU A 6 -3.25 5.65 11.94
N THR A 7 -3.11 5.74 10.61
CA THR A 7 -3.40 4.65 9.68
C THR A 7 -2.30 4.48 8.65
N LEU A 8 -2.14 3.26 8.12
CA LEU A 8 -1.22 2.98 7.01
C LEU A 8 -1.55 3.80 5.76
N ALA A 9 -2.82 4.15 5.55
CA ALA A 9 -3.24 4.99 4.44
C ALA A 9 -2.70 6.43 4.57
N GLN A 10 -2.80 7.02 5.78
CA GLN A 10 -2.24 8.34 6.07
C GLN A 10 -0.71 8.33 5.94
N LEU A 11 -0.03 7.29 6.44
CA LEU A 11 1.42 7.13 6.28
C LEU A 11 1.81 7.08 4.80
N ALA A 12 1.10 6.30 3.98
CA ALA A 12 1.36 6.20 2.56
C ALA A 12 1.17 7.54 1.83
N GLN A 13 0.17 8.33 2.22
CA GLN A 13 -0.05 9.68 1.66
C GLN A 13 1.08 10.63 2.03
N ALA A 14 1.52 10.64 3.30
CA ALA A 14 2.63 11.46 3.76
C ALA A 14 3.93 11.12 3.01
N LEU A 15 4.24 9.83 2.87
CA LEU A 15 5.42 9.37 2.10
C LEU A 15 5.34 9.82 0.63
N LYS A 16 4.17 9.72 0.00
CA LYS A 16 3.96 10.17 -1.38
C LYS A 16 4.19 11.67 -1.53
N ALA A 17 3.75 12.49 -0.58
CA ALA A 17 3.97 13.94 -0.58
C ALA A 17 5.46 14.31 -0.53
N GLN A 18 6.30 13.43 0.01
CA GLN A 18 7.76 13.59 0.04
C GLN A 18 8.50 13.01 -1.17
N GLY A 19 7.76 12.61 -2.21
CA GLY A 19 8.34 12.05 -3.42
C GLY A 19 8.65 10.56 -3.35
N ALA A 20 8.20 9.84 -2.31
CA ALA A 20 8.33 8.39 -2.30
C ALA A 20 7.50 7.77 -3.43
N ARG A 21 8.10 6.84 -4.16
CA ARG A 21 7.45 6.11 -5.25
C ARG A 21 6.60 4.97 -4.70
N LEU A 22 5.31 4.96 -5.05
CA LEU A 22 4.44 3.82 -4.77
C LEU A 22 4.87 2.60 -5.60
N ILE A 23 5.32 1.53 -4.94
CA ILE A 23 5.72 0.28 -5.60
C ILE A 23 4.53 -0.70 -5.72
N ALA A 24 3.64 -0.72 -4.74
CA ALA A 24 2.47 -1.59 -4.74
C ALA A 24 1.32 -0.98 -3.93
N ASP A 25 0.09 -1.20 -4.41
CA ASP A 25 -1.14 -0.99 -3.65
C ASP A 25 -1.78 -2.36 -3.43
N LEU A 26 -1.83 -2.79 -2.17
CA LEU A 26 -2.24 -4.12 -1.75
C LEU A 26 -3.39 -4.00 -0.76
N THR A 27 -4.44 -4.79 -0.97
CA THR A 27 -5.52 -4.90 0.02
C THR A 27 -5.29 -6.16 0.84
N PHE A 28 -5.17 -5.99 2.17
CA PHE A 28 -5.09 -7.11 3.09
C PHE A 28 -6.43 -7.84 3.13
N ILE A 29 -6.39 -9.14 2.85
CA ILE A 29 -7.56 -10.03 2.91
C ILE A 29 -7.78 -10.48 4.37
N ARG A 30 -6.68 -10.58 5.12
CA ARG A 30 -6.66 -10.96 6.52
C ARG A 30 -5.65 -10.11 7.27
N ALA A 31 -5.92 -9.89 8.56
CA ALA A 31 -4.93 -9.33 9.47
C ALA A 31 -3.61 -10.13 9.38
N PRO A 32 -2.44 -9.45 9.40
CA PRO A 32 -1.15 -10.12 9.47
C PRO A 32 -1.10 -11.09 10.66
N TYR A 33 -0.53 -12.27 10.46
CA TYR A 33 -0.43 -13.29 11.50
C TYR A 33 0.98 -13.87 11.59
N ARG A 34 1.32 -14.40 12.76
CA ARG A 34 2.58 -15.10 13.01
C ARG A 34 2.47 -16.55 12.57
N CYS A 35 3.38 -16.97 11.69
CA CYS A 35 3.59 -18.38 11.36
C CYS A 35 5.06 -18.72 11.66
N GLY A 36 5.28 -19.41 12.79
CA GLY A 36 6.61 -19.62 13.34
C GLY A 36 7.35 -18.31 13.64
N LYS A 37 8.49 -18.10 12.98
CA LYS A 37 9.33 -16.89 13.13
C LYS A 37 9.04 -15.80 12.07
N ARG A 38 8.02 -15.97 11.23
CA ARG A 38 7.68 -15.05 10.14
C ARG A 38 6.33 -14.38 10.37
N TRP A 39 6.23 -13.12 9.97
CA TRP A 39 4.94 -12.45 9.77
C TRP A 39 4.43 -12.77 8.36
N VAL A 40 3.17 -13.20 8.27
CA VAL A 40 2.52 -13.56 7.01
C VAL A 40 1.35 -12.63 6.77
N CYS A 41 1.31 -12.06 5.57
CA CYS A 41 0.26 -11.16 5.10
C CYS A 41 -0.44 -11.79 3.90
N ASN A 42 -1.75 -12.04 4.02
CA ASN A 42 -2.55 -12.47 2.87
C ASN A 42 -3.11 -11.22 2.19
N VAL A 43 -2.69 -10.98 0.94
CA VAL A 43 -3.03 -9.78 0.18
C VAL A 43 -3.60 -10.15 -1.18
N VAL A 44 -4.54 -9.36 -1.68
CA VAL A 44 -4.90 -9.35 -3.09
C VAL A 44 -4.21 -8.17 -3.76
N ARG A 45 -3.65 -8.41 -4.97
CA ARG A 45 -3.24 -7.31 -5.84
C ARG A 45 -4.49 -6.67 -6.41
N ARG A 46 -4.67 -5.37 -6.18
CA ARG A 46 -5.57 -4.60 -7.05
C ARG A 46 -4.93 -4.59 -8.43
N LYS A 47 -5.63 -5.09 -9.43
CA LYS A 47 -5.29 -4.76 -10.82
C LYS A 47 -5.48 -3.24 -10.89
N THR A 48 -4.40 -2.50 -11.04
CA THR A 48 -4.48 -1.09 -11.42
C THR A 48 -5.32 -1.07 -12.69
N ALA A 49 -6.52 -0.50 -12.61
CA ALA A 49 -7.24 -0.12 -13.80
C ALA A 49 -6.28 0.78 -14.58
N ARG A 50 -5.75 0.28 -15.70
CA ARG A 50 -5.13 1.14 -16.71
C ARG A 50 -6.20 2.21 -16.97
N LYS A 51 -5.93 3.48 -16.60
CA LYS A 51 -6.71 4.58 -17.15
C LYS A 51 -6.70 4.35 -18.67
N PRO A 52 -7.85 4.25 -19.36
CA PRO A 52 -7.83 4.30 -20.80
C PRO A 52 -7.12 5.60 -21.15
N ALA A 53 -6.06 5.51 -21.93
CA ALA A 53 -5.43 6.68 -22.51
C ALA A 53 -6.54 7.42 -23.26
N LEU A 54 -6.91 8.60 -22.77
CA LEU A 54 -7.79 9.50 -23.48
C LEU A 54 -7.01 9.86 -24.76
N LEU A 55 -7.34 9.21 -25.88
CA LEU A 55 -6.94 9.64 -27.20
C LEU A 55 -7.62 10.99 -27.41
N GLN A 56 -6.83 12.07 -27.37
CA GLN A 56 -7.20 13.35 -27.97
C GLN A 56 -6.94 13.27 -29.48
#